data_AF-A0A1Y1V1F3-F1
#
_entry.id   AF-A0A1Y1V1F3-F1
#
_cell.length_a   1.000
_cell.length_b   1.000
_cell.length_c   1.000
_cell.angle_alpha   90.00
_cell.angle_beta   90.00
_cell.angle_gamma   90.00
#
_symmetry.space_group_name_H-M   'P 1'
#
loop_
_entity.id
_entity.type
_entity.pdbx_description
1 polymer ?
#
loop_
_entity_poly.entity_id
_entity_poly.type
_entity_poly.pdbx_seq_one_letter_code
_entity_poly.pdbx_strand_id
1 'polypeptide(L)'
;CNYYKNGWCYQGKNCPYSHDIEQNPSSQRRRQPICEFYRSGGCVKGKNCPFSHELKLFSCKYYWMYPPCTAGDNCRYSHENPSDEQ
;
A
#
# COMPACT_ATOMS: atom_id res chain seq x y z
N CYS A 1 -1.19 -10.90 -15.44
CA CYS A 1 -0.74 -11.69 -16.60
C CYS A 1 0.71 -11.36 -16.92
N ASN A 2 1.61 -12.36 -16.96
CA ASN A 2 3.02 -12.12 -17.25
C ASN A 2 3.27 -11.72 -18.71
N TYR A 3 2.51 -12.28 -19.65
CA TYR A 3 2.57 -11.92 -21.06
C TYR A 3 2.08 -10.50 -21.33
N TYR A 4 1.06 -10.03 -20.59
CA TYR A 4 0.56 -8.65 -20.70
C TYR A 4 1.59 -7.63 -20.20
N LYS A 5 2.26 -7.93 -19.07
CA LYS A 5 3.36 -7.09 -18.54
C LYS A 5 4.49 -6.88 -19.55
N ASN A 6 4.74 -7.88 -20.41
CA ASN A 6 5.76 -7.84 -21.45
C ASN A 6 5.21 -7.43 -22.84
N GLY A 7 3.93 -7.04 -22.94
CA GLY A 7 3.31 -6.57 -24.18
C GLY A 7 2.91 -7.66 -25.19
N TRP A 8 2.95 -8.94 -24.82
CA TRP A 8 2.66 -10.07 -25.72
C TRP A 8 1.37 -10.83 -25.38
N CYS A 9 0.45 -10.21 -24.64
CA CYS A 9 -0.84 -10.84 -24.40
C CYS A 9 -1.85 -10.50 -25.51
N TYR A 10 -2.20 -11.51 -26.29
CA TYR A 10 -3.20 -11.40 -27.36
C TYR A 10 -4.64 -11.71 -26.90
N GLN A 11 -4.82 -12.15 -25.64
CA GLN A 11 -6.12 -12.55 -25.10
C GLN A 11 -6.98 -11.36 -24.60
N GLY A 12 -6.44 -10.13 -24.59
CA GLY A 12 -7.19 -8.92 -24.28
C GLY A 12 -7.94 -8.98 -22.96
N LYS A 13 -9.23 -8.63 -22.95
CA LYS A 13 -10.10 -8.67 -21.75
C LYS A 13 -10.57 -10.08 -21.37
N ASN A 14 -10.37 -11.06 -22.25
CA ASN A 14 -10.75 -12.46 -22.01
C ASN A 14 -9.59 -13.30 -21.43
N CYS A 15 -8.46 -12.66 -21.09
CA CYS A 15 -7.36 -13.38 -20.47
C CYS A 15 -7.76 -13.80 -19.05
N PRO A 16 -7.60 -15.08 -18.67
CA PRO A 16 -7.94 -15.57 -17.34
C PRO A 16 -7.03 -14.99 -16.23
N TYR A 17 -5.99 -14.25 -16.61
CA TYR A 17 -5.06 -13.61 -15.69
C TYR A 17 -5.25 -12.09 -15.69
N SER A 18 -5.35 -11.47 -14.51
CA SER A 18 -5.57 -10.02 -14.38
C SER A 18 -4.57 -9.19 -15.22
N HIS A 19 -5.11 -8.34 -16.09
CA HIS A 19 -4.39 -7.34 -16.88
C HIS A 19 -4.37 -5.96 -16.20
N ASP A 20 -4.95 -5.87 -15.02
CA ASP A 20 -4.79 -4.70 -14.17
C ASP A 20 -3.37 -4.75 -13.59
N ILE A 21 -2.42 -4.15 -14.31
CA ILE A 21 -1.27 -3.56 -13.63
C ILE A 21 -1.91 -2.46 -12.81
N GLU A 22 -2.35 -2.76 -11.58
CA GLU A 22 -3.20 -1.87 -10.80
C GLU A 22 -2.66 -0.44 -10.82
N GLN A 23 -3.23 0.36 -11.71
CA GLN A 23 -3.05 1.80 -11.79
C GLN A 23 -4.09 2.47 -10.89
N ASN A 24 -4.51 1.76 -9.84
CA ASN A 24 -5.18 2.42 -8.76
C ASN A 24 -4.15 3.40 -8.15
N PRO A 25 -4.43 4.71 -8.10
CA PRO A 25 -3.50 5.68 -7.52
C PRO A 25 -3.11 5.29 -6.08
N SER A 26 -3.98 4.57 -5.38
CA SER A 26 -3.72 3.95 -4.08
C SER A 26 -2.59 2.91 -4.13
N SER A 27 -2.60 2.03 -5.15
CA SER A 27 -1.57 1.01 -5.39
C SER A 27 -0.22 1.63 -5.78
N GLN A 28 -0.22 2.77 -6.49
CA GLN A 28 1.01 3.53 -6.77
C GLN A 28 1.55 4.24 -5.52
N ARG A 29 0.70 4.82 -4.67
CA ARG A 29 1.13 5.43 -3.41
C ARG A 29 1.66 4.40 -2.40
N ARG A 30 1.10 3.19 -2.37
CA ARG A 30 1.64 2.06 -1.59
C ARG A 30 3.04 1.61 -2.02
N ARG A 31 3.45 1.89 -3.26
CA ARG A 31 4.79 1.54 -3.77
C ARG A 31 5.88 2.50 -3.32
N GLN A 32 5.52 3.70 -2.86
CA GLN A 32 6.51 4.66 -2.36
C GLN A 32 6.97 4.25 -0.96
N PRO A 33 8.27 4.26 -0.66
CA PRO A 33 8.75 3.99 0.69
C PRO A 33 8.24 5.04 1.69
N ILE A 34 7.98 4.60 2.91
CA ILE A 34 7.59 5.47 4.03
C ILE A 34 8.74 6.44 4.33
N CYS A 35 8.40 7.71 4.59
CA CYS A 35 9.37 8.64 5.14
C CYS A 35 9.71 8.25 6.58
N GLU A 36 10.93 7.80 6.83
CA GLU A 36 11.37 7.40 8.17
C GLU A 36 11.37 8.57 9.16
N PHE A 37 11.70 9.78 8.70
CA PHE A 37 11.64 10.98 9.54
C PHE A 37 10.21 11.34 9.92
N TYR A 38 9.24 11.18 9.00
CA TYR A 38 7.83 11.41 9.31
C TYR A 38 7.29 10.34 10.27
N ARG A 39 7.69 9.07 10.06
CA ARG A 39 7.37 7.97 10.97
C ARG A 39 7.79 8.29 12.41
N SER A 40 8.99 8.86 12.58
CA SER A 40 9.52 9.29 13.87
C SER A 40 9.03 10.67 14.35
N GLY A 41 8.24 11.39 13.54
CA GLY A 41 7.66 12.70 13.88
C GLY A 41 8.53 13.92 13.61
N GLY A 42 9.66 13.77 12.90
CA GLY A 42 10.65 14.82 12.66
C GLY A 42 10.82 15.26 11.20
N CYS A 43 9.86 14.98 10.31
CA CYS A 43 9.99 15.40 8.90
C CYS A 43 9.74 16.91 8.75
N VAL A 44 10.76 17.64 8.28
CA VAL A 44 10.68 19.08 7.98
C VAL A 44 10.24 19.39 6.54
N LYS A 45 10.24 18.39 5.65
CA LYS A 45 9.91 18.57 4.22
C LYS A 45 8.41 18.72 3.95
N GLY A 46 7.56 18.38 4.92
CA GLY A 46 6.11 18.49 4.80
C GLY A 46 5.57 17.79 3.55
N LYS A 47 4.80 18.52 2.73
CA LYS A 47 4.21 18.00 1.48
C LYS A 47 5.21 17.83 0.33
N ASN A 48 6.40 18.43 0.42
CA ASN A 48 7.47 18.30 -0.59
C ASN A 48 8.41 17.12 -0.29
N CYS A 49 8.03 16.23 0.64
CA CYS A 49 8.83 15.06 0.92
C CYS A 49 8.72 14.06 -0.25
N PRO A 50 9.83 13.55 -0.80
CA PRO A 50 9.80 12.53 -1.86
C PRO A 50 9.37 11.14 -1.35
N PHE A 51 9.05 11.03 -0.06
CA PHE A 51 8.69 9.78 0.61
C PHE A 51 7.26 9.87 1.15
N SER A 52 6.59 8.73 1.30
CA SER A 52 5.19 8.69 1.72
C SER A 52 5.02 9.09 3.20
N HIS A 53 4.11 10.03 3.45
CA HIS A 53 3.64 10.41 4.79
C HIS A 53 2.29 9.73 5.13
N GLU A 54 1.74 8.94 4.23
CA GLU A 54 0.47 8.26 4.42
C GLU A 54 0.70 6.89 5.08
N LEU A 55 0.94 6.89 6.40
CA LEU A 55 1.22 5.68 7.18
C LEU A 55 0.07 4.66 7.14
N LYS A 56 -1.17 5.12 6.96
CA LYS A 56 -2.35 4.27 6.78
C LYS A 56 -2.30 3.42 5.51
N LEU A 57 -1.47 3.74 4.52
CA LEU A 57 -1.29 2.86 3.36
C LEU A 57 -0.54 1.57 3.70
N PHE A 58 0.14 1.52 4.85
CA PHE A 58 0.98 0.39 5.25
C PHE A 58 0.29 -0.40 6.35
N SER A 59 0.32 -1.72 6.25
CA SER A 59 -0.28 -2.61 7.24
C SER A 59 0.50 -2.55 8.56
N CYS A 60 -0.24 -2.51 9.67
CA CYS A 60 0.35 -2.53 11.00
C CYS A 60 0.93 -3.91 11.30
N LYS A 61 2.25 -4.06 11.22
CA LYS A 61 2.92 -5.33 11.51
C LYS A 61 2.55 -5.90 12.87
N TYR A 62 2.42 -5.06 13.90
CA TYR A 62 2.07 -5.54 15.25
C TYR A 62 0.65 -6.09 15.33
N TYR A 63 -0.30 -5.52 14.59
CA TYR A 63 -1.65 -6.06 14.54
C TYR A 63 -1.67 -7.48 13.95
N TRP A 64 -0.90 -7.71 12.89
CA TRP A 64 -0.87 -8.98 12.16
C TRP A 64 0.08 -10.03 12.74
N MET A 65 1.22 -9.59 13.26
CA MET A 65 2.31 -10.45 13.69
C MET A 65 2.29 -10.71 15.20
N TYR A 66 1.84 -9.72 15.99
CA TYR A 66 1.84 -9.77 17.47
C TYR A 66 0.62 -9.05 18.07
N PRO A 67 -0.62 -9.53 17.82
CA PRO A 67 -1.81 -8.92 18.39
C PRO A 67 -1.81 -9.00 19.93
N PRO A 68 -2.37 -8.00 20.64
CA PRO A 68 -3.03 -6.80 20.12
C PRO A 68 -2.06 -5.66 19.77
N CYS A 69 -2.43 -4.82 18.80
CA CYS A 69 -1.69 -3.59 18.54
C CYS A 69 -1.76 -2.64 19.74
N THR A 70 -0.61 -2.29 20.32
CA THR A 70 -0.54 -1.39 21.49
C THR A 70 -1.01 0.03 21.23
N ALA A 71 -1.08 0.45 19.96
CA ALA A 71 -1.61 1.75 19.55
C ALA A 71 -3.15 1.79 19.46
N GLY A 72 -3.83 0.63 19.49
CA GLY A 72 -5.30 0.54 19.41
C GLY A 72 -5.86 1.30 18.21
N ASP A 73 -6.95 2.04 18.44
CA ASP A 73 -7.64 2.86 17.43
C ASP A 73 -6.83 4.10 16.98
N ASN A 74 -5.80 4.49 17.73
CA ASN A 74 -4.90 5.58 17.38
C ASN A 74 -3.70 5.11 16.55
N CYS A 75 -3.73 3.87 16.05
CA CYS A 75 -2.66 3.35 15.23
C CYS A 75 -2.52 4.17 13.93
N ARG A 76 -1.28 4.57 13.64
CA ARG A 76 -0.94 5.34 12.44
C ARG A 76 -0.92 4.46 11.18
N TYR A 77 -0.90 3.15 11.35
CA TYR A 77 -0.84 2.14 10.28
C TYR A 77 -2.21 1.49 10.09
N SER A 78 -2.48 0.92 8.91
CA SER A 78 -3.76 0.28 8.64
C SER A 78 -3.88 -1.08 9.33
N HIS A 79 -5.01 -1.27 10.02
CA HIS A 79 -5.48 -2.55 10.57
C HIS A 79 -6.45 -3.27 9.62
N GLU A 80 -6.63 -2.76 8.39
CA GLU A 80 -7.59 -3.29 7.43
C GLU A 80 -7.08 -4.62 6.86
N ASN A 81 -7.94 -5.63 6.94
CA ASN A 81 -7.78 -6.91 6.29
C ASN A 81 -8.37 -6.80 4.87
N PRO A 82 -7.67 -7.19 3.80
CA PRO A 82 -8.25 -7.21 2.45
C PRO A 82 -9.46 -8.16 2.30
N SER A 83 -9.89 -8.86 3.36
CA SER A 83 -11.06 -9.72 3.38
C SER A 83 -12.34 -9.09 3.95
N ASP A 84 -12.33 -7.83 4.40
CA ASP A 84 -13.55 -7.12 4.80
C ASP A 84 -14.03 -6.22 3.65
N GLU A 85 -14.45 -6.86 2.57
CA GLU A 85 -15.33 -6.28 1.58
C GLU A 85 -16.71 -6.91 1.86
N GLN A 86 -17.62 -6.11 2.44
CA GLN A 86 -19.02 -6.48 2.70
C GLN A 86 -19.83 -6.58 1.42
#